data_AF-A0A932USU4-F1
#
_entry.id   AF-A0A932USU4-F1
#
_cell.length_a   1.000
_cell.length_b   1.000
_cell.length_c   1.000
_cell.angle_alpha   90.00
_cell.angle_beta   90.00
_cell.angle_gamma   90.00
#
_symmetry.space_group_name_H-M   'P 1'
#
loop_
_entity.id
_entity.type
_entity.pdbx_description
1 polymer ?
#
loop_
_entity_poly.entity_id
_entity_poly.type
_entity_poly.pdbx_seq_one_letter_code
_entity_poly.pdbx_strand_id
1 'polypeptide(L)'
;MAAFLADTRRLVDEALAALARRAEHEYGSPLGAAIAYALDSPGKRLRPALLIGTYRALGGCGTIAQIAAAVEVVHSYSLVHDDLPCMDDD
;
A
#
# COMPACT_ATOMS: atom_id res chain seq x y z
N MET A 1 12.66 -13.06 -10.69
CA MET A 1 11.81 -12.92 -9.49
C MET A 1 12.25 -11.77 -8.59
N ALA A 2 13.48 -11.74 -8.07
CA ALA A 2 13.95 -10.69 -7.15
C ALA A 2 13.84 -9.26 -7.72
N ALA A 3 14.28 -9.03 -8.96
CA ALA A 3 14.19 -7.72 -9.62
C ALA A 3 12.74 -7.25 -9.80
N PHE A 4 11.81 -8.16 -10.09
CA PHE A 4 10.39 -7.85 -10.22
C PHE A 4 9.81 -7.37 -8.88
N LEU A 5 10.07 -8.09 -7.80
CA LEU A 5 9.60 -7.71 -6.46
C LEU A 5 10.20 -6.38 -5.99
N ALA A 6 11.47 -6.11 -6.31
CA ALA A 6 12.12 -4.84 -5.99
C ALA A 6 11.49 -3.66 -6.76
N ASP A 7 11.25 -3.82 -8.06
CA ASP A 7 10.60 -2.79 -8.88
C ASP A 7 9.15 -2.56 -8.45
N THR A 8 8.39 -3.62 -8.18
CA THR A 8 7.04 -3.51 -7.61
C THR A 8 7.06 -2.73 -6.30
N ARG A 9 7.95 -3.08 -5.37
CA ARG A 9 8.04 -2.40 -4.08
C ARG A 9 8.27 -0.90 -4.28
N ARG A 10 9.28 -0.54 -5.10
CA ARG A 10 9.59 0.86 -5.40
C ARG A 10 8.37 1.62 -5.95
N LEU A 11 7.72 1.08 -6.99
CA LEU A 11 6.57 1.73 -7.63
C LEU A 11 5.38 1.91 -6.69
N VAL A 12 5.13 0.91 -5.83
CA VAL A 12 4.00 0.92 -4.91
C VAL A 12 4.29 1.84 -3.72
N ASP A 13 5.50 1.81 -3.17
CA ASP A 13 5.90 2.69 -2.07
C ASP A 13 5.88 4.15 -2.51
N GLU A 14 6.32 4.47 -3.74
CA GLU A 14 6.19 5.80 -4.32
C GLU A 14 4.71 6.27 -4.37
N ALA A 15 3.80 5.38 -4.76
CA ALA A 15 2.36 5.67 -4.82
C ALA A 15 1.73 5.80 -3.43
N LEU A 16 2.09 4.94 -2.47
CA LEU A 16 1.62 5.02 -1.08
C LEU A 16 2.12 6.29 -0.41
N ALA A 17 3.37 6.68 -0.61
CA ALA A 17 3.92 7.92 -0.06
C ALA A 17 3.18 9.16 -0.61
N ALA A 18 2.77 9.13 -1.87
CA ALA A 18 1.93 10.20 -2.43
C ALA A 18 0.53 10.25 -1.80
N LEU A 19 -0.08 9.09 -1.53
CA LEU A 19 -1.35 8.99 -0.82
C LEU A 19 -1.25 9.45 0.64
N ALA A 20 -0.18 9.08 1.34
CA ALA A 20 0.10 9.51 2.71
C ALA A 20 0.17 11.04 2.82
N ARG A 21 1.01 11.69 1.98
CA ARG A 21 1.10 13.17 1.94
C ARG A 21 -0.24 13.83 1.63
N ARG A 22 -1.02 13.23 0.73
CA ARG A 22 -2.37 13.72 0.42
C ARG A 22 -3.29 13.61 1.64
N ALA A 23 -3.27 12.49 2.35
CA ALA A 23 -4.09 12.29 3.54
C ALA A 23 -3.75 13.27 4.66
N GLU A 24 -2.46 13.56 4.90
CA GLU A 24 -2.03 14.58 5.86
C GLU A 24 -2.59 15.96 5.52
N HIS A 25 -2.56 16.33 4.24
CA HIS A 25 -3.07 17.62 3.78
C HIS A 25 -4.61 17.69 3.81
N GLU A 26 -5.30 16.61 3.43
CA GLU A 26 -6.76 16.57 3.28
C GLU A 26 -7.48 16.45 4.64
N TYR A 27 -6.92 15.69 5.58
CA TYR A 27 -7.57 15.37 6.86
C TYR A 27 -6.93 16.03 8.09
N GLY A 28 -5.72 16.59 7.97
CA GLY A 28 -5.01 17.23 9.08
C GLY A 28 -4.68 16.29 10.24
N SER A 29 -4.23 16.82 11.38
CA SER A 29 -3.93 16.02 12.58
C SER A 29 -5.15 15.94 13.51
N PRO A 30 -5.42 14.78 14.16
CA PRO A 30 -4.59 13.57 14.18
C PRO A 30 -4.86 12.55 13.07
N LEU A 31 -5.98 12.68 12.35
CA LEU A 31 -6.45 11.63 11.43
C LEU A 31 -5.52 11.40 10.23
N GLY A 32 -5.14 12.46 9.53
CA GLY A 32 -4.23 12.39 8.39
C GLY A 32 -2.85 11.84 8.77
N ALA A 33 -2.34 12.20 9.95
CA ALA A 33 -1.09 11.66 10.48
C ALA A 33 -1.20 10.15 10.79
N ALA A 34 -2.32 9.71 11.37
CA ALA A 34 -2.57 8.28 11.61
C ALA A 34 -2.67 7.47 10.31
N ILE A 35 -3.35 8.02 9.28
CA ILE A 35 -3.41 7.40 7.96
C ILE A 35 -2.02 7.32 7.33
N ALA A 36 -1.26 8.41 7.35
CA ALA A 36 0.10 8.42 6.80
C ALA A 36 1.01 7.39 7.48
N TYR A 37 0.94 7.30 8.81
CA TYR A 37 1.65 6.29 9.60
C TYR A 37 1.28 4.85 9.16
N ALA A 38 -0.02 4.55 9.00
CA ALA A 38 -0.47 3.24 8.56
C ALA A 38 0.01 2.87 7.14
N LEU A 39 0.14 3.86 6.24
CA LEU A 39 0.60 3.64 4.86
C LEU A 39 2.13 3.58 4.72
N ASP A 40 2.88 4.19 5.64
CA ASP A 40 4.36 4.19 5.64
C ASP A 40 4.96 2.87 6.17
N SER A 41 4.11 1.96 6.65
CA SER A 41 4.55 0.67 7.20
C SER A 41 5.32 -0.16 6.16
N PRO A 42 6.53 -0.65 6.49
CA PRO A 42 7.38 -1.40 5.57
C PRO A 42 6.73 -2.74 5.22
N GLY A 43 6.76 -3.12 3.94
CA GLY A 43 6.11 -4.34 3.47
C GLY A 43 6.85 -5.02 2.32
N LYS A 44 6.63 -6.33 2.19
CA LYS A 44 7.15 -7.08 1.02
C LYS A 44 6.40 -6.74 -0.28
N ARG A 45 5.23 -6.09 -0.17
CA ARG A 45 4.33 -5.71 -1.28
C ARG A 45 3.90 -6.90 -2.14
N LEU A 46 3.64 -8.03 -1.48
CA LEU A 46 3.29 -9.28 -2.17
C LEU A 46 1.94 -9.18 -2.90
N ARG A 47 0.93 -8.56 -2.27
CA ARG A 47 -0.39 -8.35 -2.88
C ARG A 47 -0.30 -7.46 -4.14
N PRO A 48 0.38 -6.29 -4.09
CA PRO A 48 0.71 -5.52 -5.29
C PRO A 48 1.47 -6.30 -6.35
N ALA A 49 2.45 -7.12 -5.97
CA ALA A 49 3.23 -7.93 -6.91
C ALA A 49 2.36 -8.96 -7.63
N LEU A 50 1.43 -9.60 -6.93
CA LEU A 50 0.47 -10.52 -7.53
C LEU A 50 -0.46 -9.80 -8.52
N LEU A 51 -0.93 -8.60 -8.17
CA LEU A 51 -1.78 -7.80 -9.06
C LEU A 51 -1.02 -7.39 -10.34
N ILE A 52 0.16 -6.79 -10.19
CA ILE A 52 0.99 -6.35 -11.33
C ILE A 52 1.41 -7.53 -12.19
N GLY A 53 1.78 -8.66 -11.56
CA GLY A 53 2.13 -9.89 -12.26
C GLY A 53 0.98 -10.40 -13.10
N THR A 54 -0.22 -10.47 -12.52
CA THR A 54 -1.45 -10.90 -13.23
C THR A 54 -1.80 -9.95 -14.36
N TYR A 55 -1.76 -8.64 -14.13
CA TYR A 55 -2.02 -7.62 -15.14
C TYR A 55 -1.10 -7.78 -16.36
N ARG A 56 0.21 -7.96 -16.13
CA ARG A 56 1.20 -8.20 -17.18
C ARG A 56 0.98 -9.53 -17.89
N ALA A 57 0.65 -10.60 -17.15
CA ALA A 57 0.39 -11.92 -17.72
C ALA A 57 -0.83 -11.94 -18.64
N LEU A 58 -1.79 -11.05 -18.43
CA LEU A 58 -2.99 -10.87 -19.27
C LEU A 58 -2.78 -9.88 -20.43
N GLY A 59 -1.54 -9.46 -20.71
CA GLY A 59 -1.20 -8.56 -21.81
C GLY A 59 -1.35 -7.07 -21.49
N GLY A 60 -1.55 -6.71 -20.21
CA GLY A 60 -1.60 -5.33 -19.76
C GLY A 60 -0.26 -4.60 -20.01
N CYS A 61 -0.34 -3.39 -20.55
CA CYS A 61 0.80 -2.54 -20.85
C CYS A 61 0.76 -1.23 -20.05
N GLY A 62 1.92 -0.79 -19.54
CA GLY A 62 2.02 0.41 -18.73
C GLY A 62 2.00 0.14 -17.22
N THR A 63 1.89 1.23 -16.44
CA THR A 63 1.92 1.17 -14.98
C THR A 63 0.51 1.14 -14.40
N ILE A 64 0.30 0.25 -13.44
CA ILE A 64 -0.91 0.20 -12.61
C ILE A 64 -0.58 0.43 -11.13
N ALA A 65 0.53 1.12 -10.85
CA ALA A 65 1.04 1.31 -9.49
C ALA A 65 0.01 1.89 -8.52
N GLN A 66 -0.83 2.84 -8.96
CA GLN A 66 -1.90 3.40 -8.13
C GLN A 66 -2.99 2.38 -7.79
N ILE A 67 -3.36 1.51 -8.73
CA ILE A 67 -4.33 0.43 -8.49
C ILE A 67 -3.73 -0.61 -7.55
N ALA A 68 -2.44 -0.95 -7.75
CA ALA A 68 -1.73 -1.87 -6.88
C ALA A 68 -1.58 -1.31 -5.45
N ALA A 69 -1.33 0.00 -5.32
CA ALA A 69 -1.30 0.68 -4.03
C ALA A 69 -2.67 0.68 -3.34
N ALA A 70 -3.78 0.81 -4.09
CA ALA A 70 -5.12 0.72 -3.50
C ALA A 70 -5.38 -0.64 -2.80
N VAL A 71 -4.87 -1.74 -3.37
CA VAL A 71 -4.93 -3.06 -2.71
C VAL A 71 -4.12 -3.08 -1.42
N GLU A 72 -2.95 -2.43 -1.41
CA GLU A 72 -2.11 -2.35 -0.21
C GLU A 72 -2.72 -1.41 0.85
N VAL A 73 -3.45 -0.36 0.46
CA VAL A 73 -4.21 0.50 1.39
C VAL A 73 -5.25 -0.32 2.16
N VAL A 74 -5.99 -1.19 1.46
CA VAL A 74 -6.96 -2.10 2.11
C VAL A 74 -6.24 -3.09 3.04
N HIS A 75 -5.04 -3.55 2.67
CA HIS A 75 -4.22 -4.39 3.53
C HIS A 75 -3.73 -3.65 4.79
N SER A 76 -3.23 -2.42 4.66
CA SER A 76 -2.83 -1.61 5.81
C SER A 76 -4.01 -1.35 6.75
N TYR A 77 -5.20 -1.06 6.20
CA TYR A 77 -6.42 -0.94 6.98
C TYR A 77 -6.74 -2.20 7.78
N SER A 78 -6.62 -3.39 7.17
CA SER A 78 -6.94 -4.63 7.88
C SER A 78 -6.00 -4.83 9.06
N LEU A 79 -4.70 -4.60 8.88
CA LEU A 79 -3.71 -4.73 9.96
C LEU A 79 -4.00 -3.78 11.12
N VAL A 80 -4.25 -2.50 10.84
CA VAL A 80 -4.57 -1.52 11.89
C VAL A 80 -5.79 -1.93 12.71
N HIS A 81 -6.78 -2.56 12.08
CA HIS A 81 -7.96 -3.06 12.76
C HIS A 81 -7.68 -4.37 13.52
N ASP A 82 -6.90 -5.28 12.95
CA ASP A 82 -6.47 -6.54 13.56
C ASP A 82 -5.65 -6.27 14.85
N ASP A 83 -4.81 -5.23 14.85
CA ASP A 83 -3.99 -4.85 16.02
C ASP A 83 -4.82 -4.23 17.18
N LEU A 84 -6.12 -3.95 17.02
CA LEU A 84 -6.91 -3.34 18.10
C LEU A 84 -7.05 -4.27 19.32
N PRO A 85 -7.20 -3.73 20.55
CA PRO A 85 -7.37 -4.52 21.78
C PRO A 85 -8.55 -5.50 21.80
N CYS A 86 -9.54 -5.28 20.93
CA CYS A 86 -10.69 -6.15 20.79
C CYS A 86 -10.52 -7.24 19.73
N MET A 87 -9.42 -7.22 18.98
CA MET A 87 -9.02 -8.18 17.96
C MET A 87 -7.78 -8.93 18.47
N ASP A 88 -6.56 -8.52 18.11
CA ASP A 88 -5.33 -9.22 18.50
C ASP A 88 -4.59 -8.60 19.70
N ASP A 89 -4.89 -7.33 20.07
CA ASP A 89 -4.25 -6.60 21.19
C ASP A 89 -2.72 -6.46 21.04
N ASP A 90 -2.27 -6.05 19.85
CA ASP A 90 -0.86 -5.90 19.43
C ASP A 90 -0.42 -4.44 19.19
#